data_AF-A0A7F5RM21-F1
#
_entry.id   AF-A0A7F5RM21-F1
#
_cell.length_a   1.000
_cell.length_b   1.000
_cell.length_c   1.000
_cell.angle_alpha   90.00
_cell.angle_beta   90.00
_cell.angle_gamma   90.00
#
_symmetry.space_group_name_H-M   'P 1'
#
loop_
_entity.id
_entity.type
_entity.pdbx_description
1 polymer ?
#
loop_
_entity_poly.entity_id
_entity_poly.type
_entity_poly.pdbx_seq_one_letter_code
_entity_poly.pdbx_strand_id
1 'polypeptide(L)'
;MILAAYARGRASLEAELIPGMMAAVGIGYQQIKNQCPPTVEVACHNGPESCTISGPTKDMEDFVAQLKERGVFARLVNAANIAYHSRYVKPTAPLLLKYLKEIIPIASPRSSKWISTSVPEDRWDCDLAKTSSAEYHTNNLLSSVLFEEASKHIPKDAIVIEIAPHGLLQAILKRSLPPECTNIALTQRGHRSNMEFLLSALGRKPQQS
;
A
#
# COMPACT_ATOMS: atom_id res chain seq x y z
N MET A 1 -13.08 12.33 -3.22
CA MET A 1 -12.27 11.08 -3.21
C MET A 1 -12.52 10.17 -4.41
N ILE A 2 -13.76 9.89 -4.83
CA ILE A 2 -14.04 9.03 -6.01
C ILE A 2 -13.33 9.54 -7.28
N LEU A 3 -13.47 10.84 -7.58
CA LEU A 3 -12.81 11.45 -8.74
C LEU A 3 -11.28 11.40 -8.67
N ALA A 4 -10.68 11.49 -7.48
CA ALA A 4 -9.24 11.38 -7.32
C ALA A 4 -8.73 9.97 -7.63
N ALA A 5 -9.47 8.93 -7.22
CA ALA A 5 -9.16 7.54 -7.58
C ALA A 5 -9.30 7.30 -9.09
N TYR A 6 -10.36 7.84 -9.71
CA TYR A 6 -10.54 7.82 -11.16
C TYR A 6 -9.40 8.52 -11.89
N ALA A 7 -9.03 9.74 -11.47
CA ALA A 7 -7.93 10.51 -12.04
C ALA A 7 -6.58 9.78 -11.94
N ARG A 8 -6.32 9.10 -10.82
CA ARG A 8 -5.14 8.24 -10.66
C ARG A 8 -5.10 7.13 -11.70
N GLY A 9 -6.18 6.36 -11.83
CA GLY A 9 -6.26 5.29 -12.84
C GLY A 9 -6.12 5.82 -14.26
N ARG A 10 -6.82 6.92 -14.58
CA ARG A 10 -6.76 7.58 -15.88
C ARG A 10 -5.34 8.04 -16.21
N ALA A 11 -4.69 8.77 -15.31
CA ALA A 11 -3.32 9.24 -15.52
C ALA A 11 -2.33 8.09 -15.74
N SER A 12 -2.49 6.98 -15.00
CA SER A 12 -1.65 5.79 -15.18
C SER A 12 -1.85 5.07 -16.52
N LEU A 13 -3.06 5.16 -17.12
CA LEU A 13 -3.34 4.60 -18.44
C LEU A 13 -2.93 5.53 -19.60
N GLU A 14 -2.96 6.84 -19.39
CA GLU A 14 -2.57 7.83 -20.40
C GLU A 14 -1.05 8.08 -20.44
N ALA A 15 -0.34 7.83 -19.34
CA ALA A 15 1.11 7.96 -19.30
C ALA A 15 1.79 6.85 -20.11
N GLU A 16 2.85 7.21 -20.84
CA GLU A 16 3.74 6.24 -21.46
C GLU A 16 4.64 5.60 -20.39
N LEU A 17 4.30 4.38 -20.00
CA LEU A 17 4.99 3.61 -18.98
C LEU A 17 5.64 2.36 -19.59
N ILE A 18 6.77 1.94 -19.03
CA ILE A 18 7.33 0.64 -19.35
C ILE A 18 6.41 -0.49 -18.83
N PRO A 19 6.45 -1.69 -19.44
CA PRO A 19 5.84 -2.87 -18.83
C PRO A 19 6.47 -3.15 -17.47
N GLY A 20 5.65 -3.07 -16.42
CA GLY A 20 6.08 -3.23 -15.04
C GLY A 20 5.26 -4.29 -14.30
N MET A 21 5.83 -4.80 -13.22
CA MET A 21 5.15 -5.73 -12.33
C MET A 21 5.40 -5.39 -10.86
N MET A 22 4.61 -6.02 -10.00
CA MET A 22 4.81 -6.02 -8.56
C MET A 22 4.76 -7.45 -8.04
N ALA A 23 5.43 -7.73 -6.93
CA ALA A 23 5.37 -9.03 -6.27
C ALA A 23 5.32 -8.90 -4.76
N ALA A 24 4.45 -9.70 -4.13
CA ALA A 24 4.47 -9.89 -2.69
C ALA A 24 5.60 -10.86 -2.33
N VAL A 25 6.44 -10.49 -1.36
CA VAL A 25 7.59 -11.29 -0.92
C VAL A 25 7.52 -11.53 0.58
N GLY A 26 7.87 -12.74 1.01
CA GLY A 26 7.91 -13.18 2.40
C GLY A 26 9.21 -12.79 3.11
N ILE A 27 9.72 -11.59 2.83
CA ILE A 27 10.90 -10.98 3.45
C ILE A 27 10.54 -9.52 3.72
N GLY A 28 10.90 -8.98 4.87
CA GLY A 28 10.70 -7.56 5.19
C GLY A 28 11.68 -6.63 4.50
N TYR A 29 11.36 -5.34 4.50
CA TYR A 29 12.15 -4.30 3.84
C TYR A 29 13.63 -4.32 4.25
N GLN A 30 13.91 -4.42 5.56
CA GLN A 30 15.28 -4.32 6.07
C GLN A 30 16.21 -5.40 5.52
N GLN A 31 15.69 -6.59 5.24
CA GLN A 31 16.47 -7.72 4.74
C GLN A 31 16.53 -7.76 3.21
N ILE A 32 15.46 -7.38 2.51
CA ILE A 32 15.39 -7.50 1.05
C ILE A 32 16.04 -6.33 0.31
N LYS A 33 16.10 -5.13 0.91
CA LYS A 33 16.60 -3.91 0.23
C LYS A 33 18.02 -4.05 -0.34
N ASN A 34 18.88 -4.85 0.31
CA ASN A 34 20.25 -5.11 -0.11
C ASN A 34 20.38 -6.30 -1.08
N GLN A 35 19.28 -7.01 -1.35
CA GLN A 35 19.20 -8.14 -2.28
C GLN A 35 18.52 -7.77 -3.59
N CYS A 36 17.74 -6.69 -3.62
CA CYS A 36 17.08 -6.21 -4.82
C CYS A 36 18.12 -5.83 -5.89
N PRO A 37 17.94 -6.24 -7.15
CA PRO A 37 18.73 -5.70 -8.24
C PRO A 37 18.47 -4.19 -8.39
N PRO A 38 19.37 -3.42 -9.04
CA PRO A 38 19.26 -1.96 -9.16
C PRO A 38 17.97 -1.43 -9.82
N THR A 39 17.29 -2.30 -10.58
CA THR A 39 16.04 -2.01 -11.29
C THR A 39 14.77 -2.40 -10.52
N VAL A 40 14.90 -3.05 -9.36
CA VAL A 40 13.75 -3.45 -8.52
C VAL A 40 13.79 -2.65 -7.22
N GLU A 41 12.68 -2.01 -6.91
CA GLU A 41 12.51 -1.19 -5.70
C GLU A 41 11.54 -1.87 -4.74
N VAL A 42 11.71 -1.62 -3.43
CA VAL A 42 10.71 -2.03 -2.44
C VAL A 42 9.61 -0.99 -2.42
N ALA A 43 8.47 -1.35 -3.03
CA ALA A 43 7.29 -0.50 -3.18
C ALA A 43 6.48 -0.40 -1.87
N CYS A 44 6.34 -1.48 -1.12
CA CYS A 44 5.55 -1.48 0.13
C CYS A 44 6.31 -2.19 1.26
N HIS A 45 6.42 -1.53 2.40
CA HIS A 45 6.93 -2.09 3.65
C HIS A 45 5.71 -2.60 4.42
N ASN A 46 5.37 -3.89 4.25
CA ASN A 46 4.13 -4.41 4.83
C ASN A 46 4.34 -4.87 6.28
N GLY A 47 5.52 -5.37 6.62
CA GLY A 47 5.88 -5.78 7.98
C GLY A 47 7.27 -6.43 8.02
N PRO A 48 7.69 -6.90 9.22
CA PRO A 48 9.05 -7.43 9.44
C PRO A 48 9.44 -8.60 8.52
N GLU A 49 8.46 -9.38 8.07
CA GLU A 49 8.63 -10.54 7.19
C GLU A 49 7.82 -10.40 5.89
N SER A 50 7.41 -9.19 5.52
CA SER A 50 6.61 -8.98 4.31
C SER A 50 6.89 -7.64 3.66
N CYS A 51 7.12 -7.68 2.36
CA CYS A 51 7.18 -6.48 1.54
C CYS A 51 6.49 -6.72 0.18
N THR A 52 6.37 -5.65 -0.59
CA THR A 52 6.03 -5.72 -2.00
C THR A 52 7.15 -5.04 -2.78
N ILE A 53 7.70 -5.75 -3.76
CA ILE A 53 8.70 -5.22 -4.69
C ILE A 53 8.04 -4.80 -6.00
N SER A 54 8.66 -3.87 -6.72
CA SER A 54 8.17 -3.37 -8.00
C SER A 54 9.31 -3.01 -8.95
N GLY A 55 9.11 -3.26 -10.25
CA GLY A 55 10.12 -3.01 -11.27
C GLY A 55 9.67 -3.44 -12.67
N PRO A 56 10.57 -3.42 -13.67
CA PRO A 56 10.29 -3.87 -15.03
C PRO A 56 9.89 -5.35 -15.06
N THR A 57 9.00 -5.73 -15.97
CA THR A 57 8.43 -7.09 -16.04
C THR A 57 9.51 -8.19 -16.03
N LYS A 58 10.50 -8.10 -16.91
CA LYS A 58 11.53 -9.14 -17.05
C LYS A 58 12.38 -9.29 -15.78
N ASP A 59 12.87 -8.17 -15.25
CA ASP A 59 13.70 -8.16 -14.04
C ASP A 59 12.92 -8.69 -12.82
N MET A 60 11.62 -8.40 -12.76
CA MET A 60 10.72 -8.91 -11.73
C MET A 60 10.51 -10.43 -11.86
N GLU A 61 10.30 -10.94 -13.06
CA GLU A 61 10.17 -12.38 -13.31
C GLU A 61 11.44 -13.13 -12.89
N ASP A 62 12.61 -12.64 -13.30
CA ASP A 62 13.91 -13.22 -12.98
C ASP A 62 14.17 -13.19 -11.48
N PHE A 63 13.97 -12.04 -10.81
CA PHE A 63 14.24 -11.93 -9.38
C PHE A 63 13.25 -12.74 -8.53
N VAL A 64 11.97 -12.81 -8.94
CA VAL A 64 10.97 -13.66 -8.28
C VAL A 64 11.34 -15.14 -8.42
N ALA A 65 11.83 -15.58 -9.59
CA ALA A 65 12.31 -16.95 -9.78
C ALA A 65 13.49 -17.26 -8.85
N GLN A 66 14.48 -16.37 -8.78
CA GLN A 66 15.63 -16.51 -7.88
C GLN A 66 15.25 -16.55 -6.39
N LEU A 67 14.22 -15.78 -5.98
CA LEU A 67 13.71 -15.85 -4.61
C LEU A 67 13.05 -17.21 -4.33
N LYS A 68 12.26 -17.72 -5.27
CA LYS A 68 11.61 -19.04 -5.14
C LYS A 68 12.61 -20.19 -5.08
N GLU A 69 13.66 -20.16 -5.89
CA GLU A 69 14.75 -21.16 -5.86
C GLU A 69 15.43 -21.22 -4.48
N ARG A 70 15.50 -20.09 -3.78
CA ARG A 70 16.01 -19.99 -2.40
C ARG A 70 14.99 -20.36 -1.33
N GLY A 71 13.81 -20.86 -1.70
CA GLY A 71 12.74 -21.22 -0.78
C GLY A 71 11.95 -20.03 -0.21
N VAL A 72 12.12 -18.83 -0.76
CA VAL A 72 11.42 -17.62 -0.32
C VAL A 72 10.05 -17.55 -0.98
N PHE A 73 9.01 -17.24 -0.20
CA PHE A 73 7.71 -16.90 -0.77
C PHE A 73 7.84 -15.63 -1.63
N ALA A 74 7.57 -15.76 -2.92
CA ALA A 74 7.47 -14.62 -3.84
C ALA A 74 6.36 -14.87 -4.86
N ARG A 75 5.39 -13.95 -4.97
CA ARG A 75 4.24 -14.08 -5.86
C ARG A 75 3.96 -12.77 -6.58
N LEU A 76 4.03 -12.80 -7.91
CA LEU A 76 3.61 -11.69 -8.76
C LEU A 76 2.14 -11.34 -8.47
N VAL A 77 1.82 -10.06 -8.46
CA VAL A 77 0.47 -9.54 -8.24
C VAL A 77 -0.01 -8.81 -9.49
N ASN A 78 -1.32 -8.91 -9.78
CA ASN A 78 -1.89 -8.19 -10.90
C ASN A 78 -1.89 -6.68 -10.61
N ALA A 79 -1.02 -5.96 -11.31
CA ALA A 79 -0.88 -4.51 -11.24
C ALA A 79 -1.12 -3.84 -12.60
N ALA A 80 -1.89 -4.48 -13.50
CA ALA A 80 -2.19 -3.96 -14.85
C ALA A 80 -0.94 -3.58 -15.66
N ASN A 81 0.13 -4.38 -15.55
CA ASN A 81 1.44 -4.11 -16.15
C ASN A 81 2.10 -2.79 -15.71
N ILE A 82 1.80 -2.31 -14.51
CA ILE A 82 2.35 -1.07 -13.94
C ILE A 82 3.17 -1.37 -12.69
N ALA A 83 4.36 -0.78 -12.63
CA ALA A 83 5.26 -0.84 -11.48
C ALA A 83 4.96 0.29 -10.46
N TYR A 84 3.83 0.20 -9.74
CA TYR A 84 3.43 1.24 -8.78
C TYR A 84 4.44 1.44 -7.63
N HIS A 85 4.49 2.66 -7.09
CA HIS A 85 5.36 3.04 -5.97
C HIS A 85 6.85 2.80 -6.27
N SER A 86 7.24 3.09 -7.52
CA SER A 86 8.61 3.00 -7.99
C SER A 86 8.96 4.19 -8.88
N ARG A 87 10.24 4.34 -9.23
CA ARG A 87 10.69 5.35 -10.21
C ARG A 87 9.96 5.26 -11.56
N TYR A 88 9.45 4.08 -11.93
CA TYR A 88 8.87 3.83 -13.25
C TYR A 88 7.50 4.48 -13.46
N VAL A 89 6.79 4.86 -12.39
CA VAL A 89 5.52 5.62 -12.49
C VAL A 89 5.71 7.14 -12.51
N LYS A 90 6.95 7.64 -12.46
CA LYS A 90 7.25 9.08 -12.51
C LYS A 90 6.62 9.81 -13.71
N PRO A 91 6.55 9.24 -14.93
CA PRO A 91 5.87 9.90 -16.06
C PRO A 91 4.36 10.17 -15.83
N THR A 92 3.73 9.47 -14.88
CA THR A 92 2.32 9.70 -14.51
C THR A 92 2.14 11.01 -13.73
N ALA A 93 3.19 11.51 -13.07
CA ALA A 93 3.08 12.60 -12.10
C ALA A 93 2.49 13.91 -12.67
N PRO A 94 2.92 14.41 -13.86
CA PRO A 94 2.38 15.66 -14.40
C PRO A 94 0.89 15.57 -14.74
N LEU A 95 0.46 14.46 -15.35
CA LEU A 95 -0.95 14.21 -15.68
C LEU A 95 -1.81 14.13 -14.43
N LEU A 96 -1.37 13.32 -13.46
CA LEU A 96 -2.10 13.14 -12.21
C LEU A 96 -2.22 14.45 -11.44
N LEU A 97 -1.12 15.20 -11.31
CA LEU A 97 -1.12 16.48 -10.61
C LEU A 97 -2.08 17.48 -11.27
N LYS A 98 -2.08 17.56 -12.61
CA LYS A 98 -3.02 18.40 -13.36
C LYS A 98 -4.47 18.07 -13.00
N TYR A 99 -4.88 16.80 -13.13
CA TYR A 99 -6.25 16.39 -12.84
C TYR A 99 -6.62 16.62 -11.37
N LEU A 100 -5.70 16.32 -10.44
CA LEU A 100 -5.98 16.49 -9.02
C LEU A 100 -6.08 17.95 -8.61
N LYS A 101 -5.39 18.88 -9.27
CA LYS A 101 -5.57 20.32 -9.03
C LYS A 101 -6.96 20.81 -9.42
N GLU A 102 -7.55 20.24 -10.48
CA GLU A 102 -8.93 20.54 -10.87
C GLU A 102 -9.94 19.93 -9.87
N ILE A 103 -9.66 18.72 -9.37
CA ILE A 103 -10.55 17.98 -8.45
C ILE A 103 -10.44 18.49 -7.00
N ILE A 104 -9.25 18.96 -6.59
CA ILE A 104 -8.92 19.42 -5.24
C ILE A 104 -8.39 20.85 -5.33
N PRO A 105 -9.24 21.83 -5.68
CA PRO A 105 -8.81 23.22 -5.84
C PRO A 105 -8.39 23.86 -4.50
N ILE A 106 -8.97 23.38 -3.39
CA ILE A 106 -8.65 23.81 -2.03
C ILE A 106 -8.39 22.56 -1.20
N ALA A 107 -7.17 22.43 -0.67
CA ALA A 107 -6.77 21.28 0.12
C ALA A 107 -7.27 21.39 1.57
N SER A 108 -7.86 20.32 2.08
CA SER A 108 -8.26 20.23 3.49
C SER A 108 -7.09 19.81 4.39
N PRO A 109 -6.99 20.34 5.62
CA PRO A 109 -5.97 19.92 6.56
C PRO A 109 -6.14 18.45 6.95
N ARG A 110 -5.02 17.74 7.11
CA ARG A 110 -4.99 16.39 7.68
C ARG A 110 -4.96 16.50 9.20
N SER A 111 -5.78 15.73 9.88
CA SER A 111 -5.71 15.63 11.35
C SER A 111 -4.55 14.72 11.78
N SER A 112 -4.08 14.86 13.02
CA SER A 112 -3.08 13.98 13.63
C SER A 112 -3.51 12.51 13.72
N LYS A 113 -4.82 12.21 13.59
CA LYS A 113 -5.35 10.84 13.53
C LYS A 113 -5.03 10.14 12.21
N TRP A 114 -4.70 10.87 11.16
CA TRP A 114 -4.33 10.31 9.86
C TRP A 114 -2.81 10.18 9.74
N ILE A 115 -2.30 9.01 10.11
CA ILE A 115 -0.89 8.64 9.94
C ILE A 115 -0.57 8.45 8.44
N SER A 116 0.44 9.14 7.92
CA SER A 116 0.83 9.01 6.51
C SER A 116 1.63 7.74 6.29
N THR A 117 1.35 7.03 5.20
CA THR A 117 2.19 5.93 4.71
C THR A 117 3.00 6.30 3.47
N SER A 118 2.92 7.55 2.99
CA SER A 118 3.67 8.01 1.80
C SER A 118 4.67 9.13 2.10
N VAL A 119 4.66 9.65 3.32
CA VAL A 119 5.63 10.62 3.80
C VAL A 119 6.28 10.01 5.05
N PRO A 120 7.63 9.93 5.10
CA PRO A 120 8.37 9.51 6.29
C PRO A 120 7.99 10.32 7.53
N GLU A 121 8.03 9.69 8.70
CA GLU A 121 7.60 10.26 9.99
C GLU A 121 8.30 11.56 10.34
N ASP A 122 9.62 11.64 10.11
CA ASP A 122 10.45 12.83 10.30
C ASP A 122 10.04 14.03 9.44
N ARG A 123 9.13 13.83 8.48
CA ARG A 123 8.60 14.87 7.58
C ARG A 123 7.09 15.04 7.69
N TRP A 124 6.42 14.54 8.72
CA TRP A 124 4.97 14.74 8.87
C TRP A 124 4.56 16.21 9.10
N ASP A 125 5.46 17.04 9.63
CA ASP A 125 5.22 18.48 9.83
C ASP A 125 5.59 19.35 8.61
N CYS A 126 6.03 18.75 7.50
CA CYS A 126 6.29 19.51 6.28
C CYS A 126 5.00 19.92 5.56
N ASP A 127 5.06 20.97 4.74
CA ASP A 127 3.87 21.52 4.08
C ASP A 127 3.14 20.51 3.18
N LEU A 128 3.88 19.60 2.54
CA LEU A 128 3.31 18.51 1.75
C LEU A 128 2.41 17.60 2.58
N ALA A 129 2.77 17.35 3.86
CA ALA A 129 2.07 16.42 4.73
C ALA A 129 0.92 17.06 5.51
N LYS A 130 0.86 18.39 5.64
CA LYS A 130 -0.19 19.07 6.42
C LYS A 130 -1.59 18.95 5.82
N THR A 131 -1.71 18.76 4.51
CA THR A 131 -3.01 18.78 3.82
C THR A 131 -3.19 17.57 2.91
N SER A 132 -4.44 17.25 2.59
CA SER A 132 -4.81 16.24 1.59
C SER A 132 -4.84 16.86 0.20
N SER A 133 -3.71 17.44 -0.24
CA SER A 133 -3.62 18.16 -1.50
C SER A 133 -3.40 17.27 -2.72
N ALA A 134 -3.49 17.86 -3.91
CA ALA A 134 -3.11 17.22 -5.16
C ALA A 134 -1.65 16.70 -5.10
N GLU A 135 -0.73 17.51 -4.61
CA GLU A 135 0.69 17.17 -4.44
C GLU A 135 0.88 15.99 -3.49
N TYR A 136 0.15 15.94 -2.36
CA TYR A 136 0.21 14.82 -1.42
C TYR A 136 -0.24 13.50 -2.06
N HIS A 137 -1.35 13.54 -2.80
CA HIS A 137 -1.87 12.36 -3.51
C HIS A 137 -0.98 11.94 -4.70
N THR A 138 -0.37 12.88 -5.41
CA THR A 138 0.64 12.56 -6.43
C THR A 138 1.89 11.94 -5.79
N ASN A 139 2.37 12.49 -4.67
CA ASN A 139 3.47 11.91 -3.89
C ASN A 139 3.17 10.46 -3.45
N ASN A 140 1.93 10.17 -3.05
CA ASN A 140 1.53 8.82 -2.67
C ASN A 140 1.71 7.80 -3.80
N LEU A 141 1.47 8.16 -5.06
CA LEU A 141 1.70 7.27 -6.20
C LEU A 141 3.20 6.98 -6.43
N LEU A 142 4.04 7.97 -6.18
CA LEU A 142 5.47 7.95 -6.52
C LEU A 142 6.35 7.39 -5.41
N SER A 143 5.88 7.44 -4.17
CA SER A 143 6.65 7.03 -3.00
C SER A 143 6.29 5.62 -2.55
N SER A 144 7.24 4.94 -1.90
CA SER A 144 6.98 3.68 -1.21
C SER A 144 5.89 3.83 -0.14
N VAL A 145 5.17 2.73 0.12
CA VAL A 145 4.16 2.63 1.17
C VAL A 145 4.79 2.14 2.47
N LEU A 146 4.94 3.04 3.43
CA LEU A 146 5.56 2.84 4.75
C LEU A 146 4.53 2.29 5.76
N PHE A 147 3.94 1.14 5.45
CA PHE A 147 2.86 0.57 6.26
C PHE A 147 3.37 -0.01 7.59
N GLU A 148 4.49 -0.71 7.57
CA GLU A 148 5.16 -1.23 8.77
C GLU A 148 5.47 -0.09 9.76
N GLU A 149 6.02 1.01 9.26
CA GLU A 149 6.34 2.20 10.05
C GLU A 149 5.07 2.80 10.66
N ALA A 150 4.04 3.06 9.85
CA ALA A 150 2.77 3.61 10.33
C ALA A 150 2.08 2.68 11.35
N SER A 151 2.20 1.35 11.20
CA SER A 151 1.56 0.36 12.07
C SER A 151 2.07 0.41 13.51
N LYS A 152 3.29 0.91 13.75
CA LYS A 152 3.89 1.05 15.08
C LYS A 152 3.16 2.06 15.97
N HIS A 153 2.35 2.94 15.37
CA HIS A 153 1.56 3.92 16.11
C HIS A 153 0.18 3.39 16.54
N ILE A 154 -0.17 2.15 16.17
CA ILE A 154 -1.41 1.53 16.59
C ILE A 154 -1.27 1.08 18.05
N PRO A 155 -2.20 1.47 18.95
CA PRO A 155 -2.19 1.01 20.34
C PRO A 155 -2.28 -0.51 20.45
N LYS A 156 -1.70 -1.07 21.52
CA LYS A 156 -1.58 -2.53 21.67
C LYS A 156 -2.92 -3.26 21.82
N ASP A 157 -3.92 -2.59 22.37
CA ASP A 157 -5.27 -3.06 22.64
C ASP A 157 -6.29 -2.57 21.60
N ALA A 158 -5.82 -2.10 20.44
CA ALA A 158 -6.69 -1.51 19.44
C ALA A 158 -7.59 -2.54 18.73
N ILE A 159 -8.78 -2.08 18.35
CA ILE A 159 -9.60 -2.75 17.34
C ILE A 159 -9.21 -2.18 15.97
N VAL A 160 -8.70 -3.03 15.09
CA VAL A 160 -8.23 -2.65 13.76
C VAL A 160 -9.20 -3.17 12.71
N ILE A 161 -9.86 -2.24 12.02
CA ILE A 161 -10.85 -2.54 11.00
C ILE A 161 -10.22 -2.35 9.61
N GLU A 162 -10.15 -3.43 8.84
CA GLU A 162 -9.69 -3.39 7.45
C GLU A 162 -10.85 -3.02 6.51
N ILE A 163 -10.80 -1.78 6.00
CA ILE A 163 -11.75 -1.23 5.03
C ILE A 163 -11.26 -1.53 3.62
N ALA A 164 -11.65 -2.69 3.09
CA ALA A 164 -11.27 -3.16 1.77
C ALA A 164 -12.36 -4.09 1.20
N PRO A 165 -12.40 -4.33 -0.13
CA PRO A 165 -13.29 -5.33 -0.76
C PRO A 165 -12.84 -6.79 -0.54
N HIS A 166 -11.74 -6.99 0.18
CA HIS A 166 -11.26 -8.27 0.68
C HIS A 166 -10.25 -8.01 1.80
N GLY A 167 -10.32 -8.78 2.89
CA GLY A 167 -9.33 -8.75 3.99
C GLY A 167 -7.93 -9.26 3.60
N LEU A 168 -7.25 -8.57 2.68
CA LEU A 168 -5.92 -8.92 2.18
C LEU A 168 -4.82 -8.68 3.23
N LEU A 169 -4.96 -7.63 4.03
CA LEU A 169 -3.97 -7.24 5.04
C LEU A 169 -4.08 -8.06 6.33
N GLN A 170 -5.12 -8.89 6.50
CA GLN A 170 -5.33 -9.67 7.73
C GLN A 170 -4.10 -10.45 8.18
N ALA A 171 -3.38 -11.10 7.26
CA ALA A 171 -2.17 -11.86 7.60
C ALA A 171 -1.01 -10.95 8.02
N ILE A 172 -0.89 -9.78 7.37
CA ILE A 172 0.13 -8.77 7.69
C ILE A 172 -0.15 -8.14 9.05
N LEU A 173 -1.40 -7.73 9.30
CA LEU A 173 -1.85 -7.14 10.55
C LEU A 173 -1.62 -8.10 11.74
N LYS A 174 -1.99 -9.37 11.61
CA LYS A 174 -1.78 -10.38 12.66
C LYS A 174 -0.31 -10.60 13.04
N ARG A 175 0.63 -10.38 12.12
CA ARG A 175 2.07 -10.55 12.37
C ARG A 175 2.74 -9.26 12.84
N SER A 176 2.21 -8.11 12.42
CA SER A 176 2.83 -6.80 12.67
C SER A 176 2.29 -6.13 13.93
N LEU A 177 1.09 -6.51 14.38
CA LEU A 177 0.45 -5.93 15.55
C LEU A 177 0.54 -6.85 16.77
N PRO A 178 0.50 -6.28 17.99
CA PRO A 178 0.43 -7.04 19.23
C PRO A 178 -0.73 -8.04 19.25
N PRO A 179 -0.59 -9.19 19.94
CA PRO A 179 -1.63 -10.22 20.00
C PRO A 179 -2.93 -9.74 20.67
N GLU A 180 -2.87 -8.67 21.46
CA GLU A 180 -4.02 -8.04 22.11
C GLU A 180 -4.88 -7.23 21.11
N CYS A 181 -4.35 -6.88 19.93
CA CYS A 181 -5.11 -6.20 18.89
C CYS A 181 -6.18 -7.13 18.28
N THR A 182 -7.40 -6.61 18.17
CA THR A 182 -8.48 -7.32 17.46
C THR A 182 -8.55 -6.88 16.00
N ASN A 183 -8.14 -7.76 15.08
CA ASN A 183 -8.16 -7.51 13.64
C ASN A 183 -9.49 -7.98 12.99
N ILE A 184 -10.19 -7.07 12.30
CA ILE A 184 -11.51 -7.29 11.70
C ILE A 184 -11.47 -6.91 10.21
N ALA A 185 -11.70 -7.86 9.31
CA ALA A 185 -12.01 -7.55 7.91
C ALA A 185 -13.51 -7.30 7.75
N LEU A 186 -13.89 -6.32 6.92
CA LEU A 186 -15.31 -6.03 6.65
C LEU A 186 -15.90 -6.85 5.49
N THR A 187 -15.06 -7.39 4.61
CA THR A 187 -15.51 -8.18 3.45
C THR A 187 -14.52 -9.29 3.09
N GLN A 188 -15.01 -10.29 2.35
CA GLN A 188 -14.21 -11.41 1.86
C GLN A 188 -14.58 -11.76 0.41
N ARG A 189 -13.59 -11.66 -0.48
CA ARG A 189 -13.70 -12.10 -1.88
C ARG A 189 -14.12 -13.58 -1.93
N GLY A 190 -15.12 -13.87 -2.74
CA GLY A 190 -15.64 -15.23 -2.93
C GLY A 190 -16.55 -15.74 -1.79
N HIS A 191 -16.82 -14.93 -0.76
CA HIS A 191 -17.81 -15.30 0.26
C HIS A 191 -19.23 -15.32 -0.32
N ARG A 192 -20.04 -16.30 0.09
CA ARG A 192 -21.39 -16.54 -0.43
C ARG A 192 -22.31 -15.32 -0.27
N SER A 193 -22.21 -14.63 0.87
CA SER A 193 -22.95 -13.40 1.17
C SER A 193 -22.04 -12.43 1.91
N ASN A 194 -21.55 -11.39 1.23
CA ASN A 194 -20.72 -10.37 1.89
C ASN A 194 -21.51 -9.52 2.88
N MET A 195 -22.85 -9.47 2.75
CA MET A 195 -23.72 -8.86 3.75
C MET A 195 -23.67 -9.63 5.08
N GLU A 196 -23.82 -10.96 5.05
CA GLU A 196 -23.70 -11.80 6.24
C GLU A 196 -22.31 -11.72 6.86
N PHE A 197 -21.26 -11.69 6.03
CA PHE A 197 -19.89 -11.53 6.48
C PHE A 197 -19.70 -10.20 7.22
N LEU A 198 -20.19 -9.10 6.65
CA LEU A 198 -20.14 -7.78 7.27
C LEU A 198 -20.89 -7.76 8.61
N LEU A 199 -22.12 -8.27 8.66
CA LEU A 199 -22.90 -8.32 9.90
C LEU A 199 -22.21 -9.17 10.97
N SER A 200 -21.59 -10.28 10.58
CA SER A 200 -20.79 -11.13 11.48
C SER A 200 -19.55 -10.39 11.99
N ALA A 201 -18.88 -9.62 11.14
CA ALA A 201 -17.72 -8.81 11.50
C ALA A 201 -18.10 -7.69 12.49
N LEU A 202 -19.24 -7.04 12.30
CA LEU A 202 -19.78 -6.01 13.20
C LEU A 202 -20.20 -6.57 14.57
N GLY A 203 -20.66 -7.82 14.62
CA GLY A 203 -21.01 -8.51 15.86
C GLY A 203 -19.81 -9.09 16.62
N ARG A 204 -18.59 -8.99 16.07
CA ARG A 204 -17.40 -9.61 16.65
C ARG A 204 -16.97 -8.88 17.91
N LYS A 205 -16.88 -9.62 19.02
CA LYS A 205 -16.39 -9.07 20.29
C LYS A 205 -14.87 -8.88 20.26
N PRO A 206 -14.32 -7.86 20.96
CA PRO A 206 -12.88 -7.75 21.20
C PRO A 206 -12.35 -9.03 21.84
N GLN A 207 -11.15 -9.41 21.46
CA GLN A 207 -10.48 -10.62 21.92
C GLN A 207 -9.98 -10.41 23.35
N GLN A 208 -10.88 -10.55 24.33
CA GLN A 208 -10.68 -10.41 25.79
C GLN A 208 -9.90 -9.15 26.25
N SER A 209 -10.64 -8.18 26.80
CA SER A 209 -10.13 -7.29 27.86
C SER A 209 -10.02 -8.03 29.18
#